data_AF-A0A975RAD6-F1
#
_entry.id   AF-A0A975RAD6-F1
#
_cell.length_a   1.000
_cell.length_b   1.000
_cell.length_c   1.000
_cell.angle_alpha   90.00
_cell.angle_beta   90.00
_cell.angle_gamma   90.00
#
_symmetry.space_group_name_H-M   'P 1'
#
loop_
_entity.id
_entity.type
_entity.pdbx_description
1 polymer ?
#
loop_
_entity_poly.entity_id
_entity_poly.type
_entity_poly.pdbx_seq_one_letter_code
_entity_poly.pdbx_strand_id
1 'polypeptide(L)'
;MATLIAFRLPTCADIEYLAAHLRASDLAELAAVSDLSPLQAVQASVACSDPEFVFAVFADQHLLAIGGASPTLEPGVAAPWLLATSRIDAHLWTLTRQSRRILALMLGKYSCLSNVIDQRQHGTLRWLQSLGFSLTETLVYKPGIPLWRFELRS
;
A
#
# COMPACT_ATOMS: atom_id res chain seq x y z
N MET A 1 -2.22 -20.24 19.59
CA MET A 1 -0.83 -20.08 19.06
C MET A 1 -0.77 -18.77 18.31
N ALA A 2 0.28 -17.97 18.48
CA ALA A 2 0.38 -16.68 17.78
C ALA A 2 0.70 -16.92 16.30
N THR A 3 -0.10 -16.35 15.40
CA THR A 3 0.19 -16.36 13.95
C THR A 3 1.55 -15.71 13.70
N LEU A 4 2.43 -16.43 13.03
CA LEU A 4 3.75 -15.91 12.66
C LEU A 4 3.60 -14.98 11.44
N ILE A 5 3.88 -13.70 11.63
CA ILE A 5 3.98 -12.74 10.51
C ILE A 5 5.44 -12.62 10.10
N ALA A 6 5.72 -12.87 8.82
CA ALA A 6 7.05 -12.76 8.24
C ALA A 6 7.08 -11.68 7.13
N PHE A 7 8.22 -11.00 7.03
CA PHE A 7 8.52 -10.02 6.00
C PHE A 7 9.75 -10.48 5.21
N ARG A 8 9.71 -10.34 3.88
CA ARG A 8 10.88 -10.55 3.01
C ARG A 8 10.72 -9.77 1.71
N LEU A 9 11.76 -9.72 0.88
CA LEU A 9 11.65 -9.18 -0.47
C LEU A 9 10.65 -10.01 -1.31
N PRO A 10 9.81 -9.38 -2.15
CA PRO A 10 8.92 -10.08 -3.06
C PRO A 10 9.73 -10.77 -4.17
N THR A 11 9.29 -11.97 -4.56
CA THR A 11 9.78 -12.68 -5.75
C THR A 11 8.80 -12.51 -6.91
N CYS A 12 9.21 -12.87 -8.13
CA CYS A 12 8.29 -12.89 -9.29
C CYS A 12 7.04 -13.74 -9.04
N ALA A 13 7.20 -14.90 -8.37
CA ALA A 13 6.07 -15.77 -8.03
C ALA A 13 5.09 -15.11 -7.04
N ASP A 14 5.58 -14.30 -6.10
CA ASP A 14 4.71 -13.57 -5.18
C ASP A 14 3.92 -12.47 -5.89
N ILE A 15 4.57 -11.79 -6.84
CA ILE A 15 3.95 -10.74 -7.66
C ILE A 15 2.83 -11.34 -8.52
N GLU A 16 3.11 -12.44 -9.21
CA GLU A 16 2.12 -13.17 -10.02
C GLU A 16 0.97 -13.68 -9.16
N TYR A 17 1.27 -14.28 -8.00
CA TYR A 17 0.26 -14.75 -7.08
C TYR A 17 -0.60 -13.59 -6.55
N LEU A 18 0.00 -12.49 -6.11
CA LEU A 18 -0.73 -11.34 -5.60
C LEU A 18 -1.67 -10.78 -6.67
N ALA A 19 -1.16 -10.56 -7.89
CA ALA A 19 -1.93 -10.00 -8.99
C ALA A 19 -3.18 -10.85 -9.32
N ALA A 20 -3.10 -12.17 -9.19
CA ALA A 20 -4.22 -13.09 -9.39
C ALA A 20 -5.20 -13.15 -8.19
N HIS A 21 -4.79 -12.70 -7.00
CA HIS A 21 -5.54 -12.85 -5.75
C HIS A 21 -5.78 -11.53 -5.01
N LEU A 22 -5.65 -10.39 -5.69
CA LEU A 22 -5.96 -9.08 -5.12
C LEU A 22 -7.40 -9.07 -4.60
N ARG A 23 -7.60 -8.50 -3.42
CA ARG A 23 -8.94 -8.26 -2.90
C ARG A 23 -9.67 -7.23 -3.78
N ALA A 24 -11.00 -7.33 -3.81
CA ALA A 24 -11.85 -6.49 -4.66
C ALA A 24 -11.61 -4.99 -4.48
N SER A 25 -11.28 -4.57 -3.26
CA SER A 25 -11.02 -3.16 -2.95
C SER A 25 -9.74 -2.64 -3.62
N ASP A 26 -8.68 -3.44 -3.64
CA ASP A 26 -7.41 -3.05 -4.27
C ASP A 26 -7.53 -3.11 -5.80
N LEU A 27 -8.30 -4.06 -6.34
CA LEU A 27 -8.65 -4.07 -7.78
C LEU A 27 -9.39 -2.80 -8.20
N ALA A 28 -10.35 -2.35 -7.39
CA ALA A 28 -11.10 -1.12 -7.65
C ALA A 28 -10.20 0.12 -7.57
N GLU A 29 -9.29 0.19 -6.59
CA GLU A 29 -8.32 1.29 -6.48
C GLU A 29 -7.37 1.34 -7.67
N LEU A 30 -6.81 0.19 -8.10
CA LEU A 30 -5.92 0.14 -9.26
C LEU A 30 -6.61 0.60 -10.55
N ALA A 31 -7.87 0.19 -10.75
CA ALA A 31 -8.69 0.61 -11.88
C ALA A 31 -9.05 2.11 -11.82
N ALA A 32 -9.12 2.70 -10.62
CA ALA A 32 -9.39 4.12 -10.44
C ALA A 32 -8.21 5.02 -10.85
N VAL A 33 -6.98 4.54 -10.68
CA VAL A 33 -5.77 5.36 -10.87
C VAL A 33 -4.95 5.00 -12.10
N SER A 34 -5.21 3.85 -12.73
CA SER A 34 -4.47 3.39 -13.91
C SER A 34 -5.34 2.54 -14.85
N ASP A 35 -4.84 2.31 -16.07
CA ASP A 35 -5.40 1.34 -17.03
C ASP A 35 -4.55 0.07 -17.11
N LEU A 36 -3.65 -0.13 -16.14
CA LEU A 36 -2.79 -1.30 -16.06
C LEU A 36 -3.58 -2.53 -15.63
N SER A 37 -3.21 -3.69 -16.17
CA SER A 37 -3.66 -4.96 -15.59
C SER A 37 -3.11 -5.12 -14.16
N PRO A 38 -3.76 -5.91 -13.29
CA PRO A 38 -3.28 -6.17 -11.94
C PRO A 38 -1.81 -6.58 -11.88
N LEU A 39 -1.36 -7.43 -12.82
CA LEU A 39 0.02 -7.87 -12.88
C LEU A 39 0.97 -6.72 -13.20
N GLN A 40 0.65 -5.92 -14.22
CA GLN A 40 1.46 -4.76 -14.61
C GLN A 40 1.52 -3.73 -13.49
N ALA A 41 0.42 -3.49 -12.78
CA ALA A 41 0.37 -2.57 -11.66
C ALA A 41 1.29 -3.03 -10.51
N VAL A 42 1.18 -4.28 -10.06
CA VAL A 42 2.05 -4.81 -8.99
C VAL A 42 3.52 -4.79 -9.43
N GLN A 43 3.83 -5.20 -10.67
CA GLN A 43 5.18 -5.16 -11.21
C GLN A 43 5.76 -3.74 -11.21
N ALA A 44 4.99 -2.76 -11.70
CA ALA A 44 5.41 -1.37 -11.73
C ALA A 44 5.61 -0.81 -10.31
N SER A 45 4.70 -1.09 -9.38
CA SER A 45 4.83 -0.66 -7.98
C SER A 45 6.09 -1.22 -7.33
N VAL A 46 6.42 -2.50 -7.55
CA VAL A 46 7.67 -3.10 -7.04
C VAL A 46 8.89 -2.50 -7.72
N ALA A 47 8.89 -2.36 -9.04
CA ALA A 47 10.04 -1.85 -9.81
C ALA A 47 10.38 -0.39 -9.50
N CYS A 48 9.37 0.45 -9.21
CA CYS A 48 9.54 1.86 -8.88
C CYS A 48 9.70 2.11 -7.36
N SER A 49 9.71 1.08 -6.53
CA SER A 49 9.89 1.23 -5.09
C SER A 49 11.33 1.44 -4.71
N ASP A 50 11.54 2.15 -3.60
CA ASP A 50 12.83 2.18 -2.92
C ASP A 50 13.19 0.75 -2.46
N PRO A 51 14.36 0.21 -2.85
CA PRO A 51 14.79 -1.14 -2.47
C PRO A 51 14.84 -1.39 -0.96
N GLU A 52 15.01 -0.35 -0.14
CA GLU A 52 15.04 -0.48 1.32
C GLU A 52 13.63 -0.70 1.92
N PHE A 53 12.58 -0.33 1.20
CA PHE A 53 11.22 -0.30 1.72
C PHE A 53 10.24 -1.17 0.95
N VAL A 54 10.68 -1.99 0.00
CA VAL A 54 9.82 -2.96 -0.69
C VAL A 54 9.78 -4.30 0.06
N PHE A 55 8.58 -4.83 0.30
CA PHE A 55 8.41 -6.06 1.08
C PHE A 55 7.14 -6.83 0.70
N ALA A 56 7.19 -8.13 0.93
CA ALA A 56 6.05 -9.05 0.94
C ALA A 56 5.78 -9.52 2.38
N VAL A 57 4.50 -9.61 2.74
CA VAL A 57 4.02 -9.98 4.08
C VAL A 57 3.35 -11.34 4.01
N PHE A 58 3.73 -12.25 4.91
CA PHE A 58 3.17 -13.59 5.00
C PHE A 58 2.60 -13.87 6.38
N ALA A 59 1.51 -14.65 6.44
CA ALA A 59 1.02 -15.31 7.65
C ALA A 59 0.94 -16.80 7.39
N ASP A 60 1.56 -17.62 8.25
CA ASP A 60 1.52 -19.08 8.15
C ASP A 60 1.82 -19.57 6.71
N GLN A 61 2.87 -19.01 6.11
CA GLN A 61 3.33 -19.24 4.73
C GLN A 61 2.40 -18.77 3.58
N HIS A 62 1.28 -18.13 3.88
CA HIS A 62 0.40 -17.55 2.87
C HIS A 62 0.72 -16.07 2.64
N LEU A 63 0.84 -15.67 1.37
CA LEU A 63 1.03 -14.27 1.01
C LEU A 63 -0.21 -13.46 1.38
N LEU A 64 0.00 -12.44 2.21
CA LEU A 64 -1.04 -11.48 2.60
C LEU A 64 -1.02 -10.25 1.73
N ALA A 65 0.16 -9.65 1.53
CA ALA A 65 0.31 -8.41 0.79
C ALA A 65 1.72 -8.21 0.28
N ILE A 66 1.85 -7.31 -0.69
CA ILE A 66 3.12 -6.68 -1.07
C ILE A 66 2.92 -5.17 -0.89
N GLY A 67 3.93 -4.51 -0.34
CA GLY A 67 3.90 -3.06 -0.14
C GLY A 67 5.28 -2.45 -0.26
N GLY A 68 5.29 -1.12 -0.28
CA GLY A 68 6.52 -0.37 -0.17
C GLY A 68 6.31 1.13 -0.27
N ALA A 69 7.38 1.84 -0.61
CA ALA A 69 7.37 3.27 -0.85
C ALA A 69 8.08 3.57 -2.18
N SER A 70 7.39 4.29 -3.07
CA SER A 70 7.95 4.74 -4.34
C SER A 70 8.34 6.21 -4.25
N PRO A 71 9.62 6.59 -4.46
CA PRO A 71 10.01 7.99 -4.55
C PRO A 71 9.17 8.73 -5.61
N THR A 72 8.74 9.94 -5.30
CA THR A 72 8.02 10.79 -6.25
C THR A 72 8.97 11.73 -6.97
N LEU A 73 8.43 12.56 -7.88
CA LEU A 73 9.20 13.64 -8.50
C LEU A 73 9.51 14.78 -7.52
N GLU A 74 8.77 14.89 -6.42
CA GLU A 74 9.03 15.88 -5.38
C GLU A 74 10.14 15.38 -4.45
N PRO A 75 11.26 16.11 -4.31
CA PRO A 75 12.37 15.70 -3.47
C PRO A 75 11.94 15.50 -2.01
N GLY A 76 12.35 14.37 -1.43
CA GLY A 76 12.02 14.02 -0.05
C GLY A 76 10.60 13.46 0.16
N VAL A 77 9.80 13.32 -0.90
CA VAL A 77 8.46 12.73 -0.84
C VAL A 77 8.44 11.34 -1.49
N ALA A 78 7.85 10.37 -0.79
CA ALA A 78 7.57 9.05 -1.33
C ALA A 78 6.10 8.68 -1.20
N ALA A 79 5.59 7.87 -2.13
CA ALA A 79 4.24 7.33 -2.11
C ALA A 79 4.23 5.95 -1.44
N PRO A 80 3.75 5.83 -0.18
CA PRO A 80 3.56 4.53 0.44
C PRO A 80 2.39 3.80 -0.21
N TRP A 81 2.52 2.51 -0.45
CA TRP A 81 1.48 1.68 -1.06
C TRP A 81 1.47 0.28 -0.44
N LEU A 82 0.29 -0.35 -0.47
CA LEU A 82 0.09 -1.71 0.02
C LEU A 82 -1.04 -2.37 -0.78
N LEU A 83 -0.73 -3.46 -1.48
CA LEU A 83 -1.69 -4.26 -2.24
C LEU A 83 -1.81 -5.64 -1.60
N ALA A 84 -3.02 -6.12 -1.39
CA ALA A 84 -3.28 -7.27 -0.53
C ALA A 84 -4.25 -8.29 -1.12
N THR A 85 -4.15 -9.51 -0.61
CA THR A 85 -5.18 -10.54 -0.78
C THR A 85 -6.27 -10.38 0.27
N SER A 86 -7.43 -11.01 0.09
CA SER A 86 -8.51 -11.00 1.09
C SER A 86 -8.12 -11.61 2.43
N ARG A 87 -7.03 -12.38 2.48
CA ARG A 87 -6.53 -13.00 3.73
C ARG A 87 -6.03 -11.96 4.73
N ILE A 88 -5.69 -10.75 4.27
CA ILE A 88 -5.18 -9.69 5.14
C ILE A 88 -6.18 -9.26 6.21
N ASP A 89 -7.48 -9.44 5.96
CA ASP A 89 -8.56 -8.99 6.83
C ASP A 89 -8.54 -9.69 8.19
N ALA A 90 -8.03 -10.93 8.24
CA ALA A 90 -7.83 -11.68 9.49
C ALA A 90 -6.65 -11.15 10.34
N HIS A 91 -5.82 -10.27 9.79
CA HIS A 91 -4.55 -9.83 10.39
C HIS A 91 -4.43 -8.31 10.56
N LEU A 92 -5.53 -7.55 10.40
CA LEU A 92 -5.54 -6.08 10.40
C LEU A 92 -4.90 -5.44 11.64
N TRP A 93 -5.11 -6.01 12.83
CA TRP A 93 -4.50 -5.50 14.07
C TRP A 93 -2.97 -5.60 14.05
N THR A 94 -2.45 -6.76 13.65
CA THR A 94 -1.00 -6.97 13.55
C THR A 94 -0.44 -6.12 12.43
N LEU A 95 -1.12 -6.05 11.28
CA LEU A 95 -0.74 -5.20 10.17
C LEU A 95 -0.61 -3.74 10.60
N THR A 96 -1.63 -3.19 11.28
CA THR A 96 -1.63 -1.79 11.76
C THR A 96 -0.41 -1.48 12.61
N ARG A 97 -0.06 -2.38 13.54
CA ARG A 97 1.14 -2.22 14.39
C ARG A 97 2.43 -2.25 13.57
N GLN A 98 2.54 -3.13 12.58
CA GLN A 98 3.72 -3.20 11.73
C GLN A 98 3.79 -2.01 10.76
N SER A 99 2.68 -1.58 10.19
CA SER A 99 2.58 -0.39 9.35
C SER A 99 3.11 0.84 10.07
N ARG A 100 2.73 1.08 11.34
CA ARG A 100 3.30 2.20 12.12
C ARG A 100 4.83 2.15 12.22
N ARG A 101 5.41 0.97 12.41
CA ARG A 101 6.87 0.80 12.49
C ARG A 101 7.54 1.06 11.15
N ILE A 102 6.99 0.51 10.07
CA ILE A 102 7.50 0.68 8.71
C ILE A 102 7.40 2.14 8.28
N LEU A 103 6.27 2.81 8.55
CA LEU A 103 6.10 4.23 8.27
C LEU A 103 7.09 5.10 9.04
N ALA A 104 7.39 4.78 10.30
CA ALA A 104 8.42 5.48 11.06
C ALA A 104 9.83 5.33 10.45
N LEU A 105 10.15 4.14 9.92
CA LEU A 105 11.41 3.92 9.19
C LEU A 105 11.45 4.72 7.89
N MET A 106 10.35 4.70 7.12
CA MET A 106 10.21 5.49 5.90
C MET A 106 10.37 7.00 6.16
N LEU A 107 9.76 7.52 7.24
CA LEU A 107 9.91 8.92 7.65
C LEU A 107 11.31 9.27 8.17
N GLY A 108 12.13 8.28 8.52
CA GLY A 108 13.56 8.49 8.78
C GLY A 108 14.36 8.84 7.52
N LYS A 109 13.84 8.50 6.32
CA LYS A 109 14.47 8.75 5.02
C LYS A 109 13.74 9.84 4.21
N TYR A 110 12.42 9.90 4.30
CA TYR A 110 11.57 10.84 3.57
C TYR A 110 10.93 11.85 4.52
N SER A 111 10.89 13.13 4.13
CA SER A 111 10.24 14.18 4.92
C SER A 111 8.71 14.12 4.85
N CYS A 112 8.16 13.46 3.82
CA CYS A 112 6.73 13.27 3.65
C CYS A 112 6.41 11.95 2.95
N LEU A 113 5.35 11.31 3.39
CA LEU A 113 4.71 10.20 2.72
C LEU A 113 3.35 10.66 2.18
N SER A 114 3.18 10.65 0.86
CA SER A 114 1.98 11.18 0.20
C SER A 114 1.51 10.24 -0.90
N ASN A 115 0.24 9.84 -0.86
CA ASN A 115 -0.38 9.06 -1.92
C ASN A 115 -1.89 9.37 -1.98
N VAL A 116 -2.61 8.72 -2.89
CA VAL A 116 -4.05 8.94 -3.14
C VAL A 116 -4.86 7.70 -2.83
N ILE A 117 -6.13 7.91 -2.47
CA ILE A 117 -7.09 6.85 -2.12
C ILE A 117 -8.48 7.22 -2.63
N ASP A 118 -9.26 6.25 -3.09
CA ASP A 118 -10.66 6.47 -3.47
C ASP A 118 -11.50 6.86 -2.23
N GLN A 119 -12.26 7.95 -2.31
CA GLN A 119 -13.05 8.46 -1.18
C GLN A 119 -14.14 7.48 -0.72
N ARG A 120 -14.51 6.52 -1.56
CA ARG A 120 -15.51 5.48 -1.28
C ARG A 120 -14.94 4.36 -0.40
N GLN A 121 -13.61 4.29 -0.24
CA GLN A 121 -12.90 3.27 0.55
C GLN A 121 -12.90 3.59 2.06
N HIS A 122 -14.09 3.73 2.65
CA HIS A 122 -14.26 4.19 4.04
C HIS A 122 -13.50 3.37 5.09
N GLY A 123 -13.29 2.07 4.86
CA GLY A 123 -12.49 1.21 5.75
C GLY A 123 -11.01 1.60 5.73
N THR A 124 -10.42 1.69 4.55
CA THR A 124 -9.02 2.12 4.35
C THR A 124 -8.79 3.54 4.85
N LEU A 125 -9.74 4.45 4.64
CA LEU A 125 -9.67 5.82 5.12
C LEU A 125 -9.56 5.91 6.65
N ARG A 126 -10.42 5.19 7.38
CA ARG A 126 -10.34 5.15 8.86
C ARG A 126 -9.03 4.50 9.33
N TRP A 127 -8.57 3.48 8.61
CA TRP A 127 -7.30 2.83 8.91
C TRP A 127 -6.10 3.78 8.72
N LEU A 128 -6.05 4.52 7.60
CA LEU A 128 -5.03 5.55 7.33
C LEU A 128 -5.02 6.63 8.41
N GLN A 129 -6.19 7.14 8.81
CA GLN A 129 -6.29 8.09 9.92
C GLN A 129 -5.75 7.49 11.23
N SER A 130 -6.02 6.22 11.51
CA SER A 130 -5.47 5.53 12.70
C SER A 130 -3.94 5.38 12.65
N LEU A 131 -3.33 5.40 11.47
CA LEU A 131 -1.89 5.40 11.26
C LEU A 131 -1.27 6.79 11.38
N GLY A 132 -2.09 7.85 11.49
CA GLY A 132 -1.66 9.24 11.63
C GLY A 132 -1.70 10.06 10.34
N PHE A 133 -2.19 9.48 9.23
CA PHE A 133 -2.32 10.23 7.98
C PHE A 133 -3.40 11.29 8.06
N SER A 134 -3.13 12.46 7.49
CA SER A 134 -4.08 13.54 7.27
C SER A 134 -4.64 13.46 5.84
N LEU A 135 -5.94 13.68 5.67
CA LEU A 135 -6.61 13.73 4.37
C LEU A 135 -6.76 15.20 3.97
N THR A 136 -6.14 15.62 2.87
CA THR A 136 -5.95 17.06 2.58
C THR A 136 -6.76 17.56 1.40
N GLU A 137 -6.60 16.94 0.21
CA GLU A 137 -7.12 17.46 -1.05
C GLU A 137 -7.98 16.42 -1.77
N THR A 138 -9.05 16.86 -2.44
CA THR A 138 -9.78 16.03 -3.41
C THR A 138 -9.17 16.15 -4.80
N LEU A 139 -8.71 15.03 -5.34
CA LEU A 139 -8.16 14.93 -6.69
C LEU A 139 -9.10 14.15 -7.59
N VAL A 140 -9.06 14.43 -8.90
CA VAL A 140 -9.81 13.68 -9.91
C VAL A 140 -8.85 13.28 -11.02
N TYR A 141 -8.47 12.01 -11.04
CA TYR A 141 -7.64 11.44 -12.12
C TYR A 141 -8.50 10.88 -13.25
N LYS A 142 -9.64 10.26 -12.90
CA LYS A 142 -10.64 9.76 -13.85
C LYS A 142 -12.02 10.39 -13.55
N PRO A 143 -12.83 10.72 -14.56
CA PRO A 143 -14.18 11.22 -14.34
C PRO A 143 -15.00 10.29 -13.43
N GLY A 144 -15.63 10.84 -12.40
CA GLY A 144 -16.52 10.09 -11.51
C GLY A 144 -15.82 9.28 -10.40
N ILE A 145 -14.49 9.34 -10.28
CA ILE A 145 -13.77 8.70 -9.17
C ILE A 145 -13.05 9.78 -8.34
N PRO A 146 -13.70 10.26 -7.26
CA PRO A 146 -13.06 11.23 -6.38
C PRO A 146 -11.99 10.53 -5.54
N LEU A 147 -10.78 11.09 -5.57
CA LEU A 147 -9.65 10.62 -4.78
C LEU A 147 -9.38 11.61 -3.64
N TRP A 148 -8.93 11.14 -2.49
CA TRP A 148 -8.29 11.98 -1.48
C TRP A 148 -6.79 11.79 -1.54
N ARG A 149 -6.05 12.90 -1.48
CA ARG A 149 -4.65 12.88 -1.08
C ARG A 149 -4.56 12.64 0.41
N PHE A 150 -3.68 11.74 0.82
CA PHE A 150 -3.34 11.51 2.20
C PHE A 150 -1.85 11.76 2.43
N GLU A 151 -1.51 12.35 3.58
CA GLU A 151 -0.12 12.71 3.92
C GLU A 151 0.24 12.36 5.35
N LEU A 152 1.47 11.91 5.54
CA LEU A 152 2.12 11.74 6.84
C LEU A 152 3.49 12.38 6.78
N ARG A 153 3.79 13.27 7.75
CA ARG A 153 5.04 14.04 7.82
C ARG A 153 5.76 13.72 9.13
N SER A 154 7.09 13.80 9.10
CA SER A 154 7.99 13.61 10.25
C SER A 154 7.92 14.78 11.22
#